data_AF-A0A2J6QCT8-F1
#
_entry.id   AF-A0A2J6QCT8-F1
#
_cell.length_a   1.000
_cell.length_b   1.000
_cell.length_c   1.000
_cell.angle_alpha   90.00
_cell.angle_beta   90.00
_cell.angle_gamma   90.00
#
_symmetry.space_group_name_H-M   'P 1'
#
loop_
_entity.id
_entity.type
_entity.pdbx_description
1 polymer ?
#
loop_
_entity_poly.entity_id
_entity_poly.type
_entity_poly.pdbx_seq_one_letter_code
_entity_poly.pdbx_strand_id
1 'polypeptide(L)'
;MAAKGRKFSFSRMITNAFPNFANDSVNDVDLTPAQADNLLAYQLGTPHPRYLSEKAFIVSGIAGSESVSKKIHKALLKNRIISPIPEDSSSSSQAATETMTVNTAGITKGFVSQMAMISVHAQRKLVGLLFFWEEECTRWKLLDQEEREILDALKQNEGNMDLECALEAVRMKMKLLPSKRGEATANIAQGAGHELPSYSNH
;
A
#
# COMPACT_ATOMS: atom_id res chain seq x y z
N MET A 1 15.08 -24.33 21.49
CA MET A 1 15.79 -23.30 20.69
C MET A 1 14.89 -22.93 19.52
N ALA A 2 14.12 -21.85 19.62
CA ALA A 2 13.19 -21.44 18.58
C ALA A 2 13.94 -20.76 17.42
N ALA A 3 13.71 -21.23 16.20
CA ALA A 3 14.26 -20.61 15.00
C ALA A 3 13.74 -19.16 14.90
N LYS A 4 14.66 -18.18 14.85
CA LYS A 4 14.34 -16.77 14.58
C LYS A 4 13.47 -16.69 13.32
N GLY A 5 12.20 -16.30 13.49
CA GLY A 5 11.29 -16.04 12.38
C GLY A 5 11.96 -15.16 11.34
N ARG A 6 12.07 -15.67 10.11
CA ARG A 6 12.58 -14.89 8.98
C ARG A 6 11.64 -13.72 8.76
N LYS A 7 12.09 -12.52 9.11
CA LYS A 7 11.45 -11.25 8.75
C LYS A 7 11.21 -11.25 7.24
N PHE A 8 9.99 -10.97 6.80
CA PHE A 8 9.71 -10.72 5.40
C PHE A 8 10.51 -9.49 4.99
N SER A 9 11.43 -9.67 4.04
CA SER A 9 12.32 -8.61 3.58
C SER A 9 12.02 -8.40 2.11
N PHE A 10 11.33 -7.32 1.79
CA PHE A 10 11.08 -6.87 0.42
C PHE A 10 12.39 -6.75 -0.36
N SER A 11 13.47 -6.31 0.31
CA SER A 11 14.83 -6.30 -0.24
C SER A 11 15.29 -7.69 -0.71
N ARG A 12 14.98 -8.77 0.03
CA ARG A 12 15.32 -10.15 -0.37
C ARG A 12 14.44 -10.66 -1.52
N MET A 13 13.18 -10.25 -1.59
CA MET A 13 12.29 -10.58 -2.70
C MET A 13 12.68 -9.85 -3.99
N ILE A 14 12.94 -8.53 -3.91
CA ILE A 14 13.33 -7.67 -5.04
C ILE A 14 14.71 -8.06 -5.57
N THR A 15 15.68 -8.32 -4.68
CA THR A 15 17.03 -8.79 -5.07
C THR A 15 16.98 -10.15 -5.76
N ASN A 16 16.08 -11.04 -5.33
CA ASN A 16 15.88 -12.35 -5.97
C ASN A 16 15.09 -12.26 -7.29
N ALA A 17 14.12 -11.35 -7.39
CA ALA A 17 13.28 -11.16 -8.58
C ALA A 17 14.01 -10.39 -9.70
N PHE A 18 14.93 -9.51 -9.32
CA PHE A 18 15.71 -8.67 -10.22
C PHE A 18 17.21 -8.76 -9.90
N PRO A 19 17.95 -9.68 -10.54
CA PRO A 19 19.38 -9.87 -10.29
C PRO A 19 20.20 -8.58 -10.49
N ASN A 20 19.74 -7.70 -11.40
CA ASN A 20 20.35 -6.40 -11.66
C ASN A 20 20.26 -5.42 -10.48
N PHE A 21 19.45 -5.72 -9.46
CA PHE A 21 19.30 -4.91 -8.26
C PHE A 21 20.18 -5.35 -7.09
N ALA A 22 20.89 -6.47 -7.21
CA ALA A 22 21.62 -7.14 -6.12
C ALA A 22 22.88 -6.41 -5.62
N ASN A 23 23.41 -5.42 -6.35
CA ASN A 23 24.71 -4.81 -6.07
C ASN A 23 24.66 -3.44 -5.36
N ASP A 24 23.48 -2.87 -5.08
CA ASP A 24 23.38 -1.59 -4.39
C ASP A 24 22.82 -1.75 -2.97
N SER A 25 23.21 -0.83 -2.08
CA SER A 25 23.00 -0.91 -0.63
C SER A 25 21.54 -1.22 -0.26
N VAL A 26 21.35 -2.33 0.47
CA VAL A 26 20.08 -2.86 1.01
C VAL A 26 19.23 -1.82 1.76
N ASN A 27 19.86 -0.77 2.29
CA ASN A 27 19.22 0.21 3.19
C ASN A 27 18.49 1.37 2.51
N ASP A 28 18.52 1.49 1.18
CA ASP A 28 17.95 2.66 0.47
C ASP A 28 16.83 2.28 -0.53
N VAL A 29 16.28 1.08 -0.39
CA VAL A 29 15.24 0.55 -1.31
C VAL A 29 13.82 0.81 -0.80
N ASP A 30 13.64 0.85 0.52
CA ASP A 30 12.32 1.02 1.14
C ASP A 30 11.93 2.49 1.25
N LEU A 31 10.63 2.78 1.14
CA LEU A 31 10.08 4.09 1.51
C LEU A 31 10.36 4.32 3.00
N THR A 32 10.92 5.48 3.32
CA THR A 32 11.01 5.90 4.73
C THR A 32 9.60 6.09 5.30
N PRO A 33 9.39 5.89 6.62
CA PRO A 33 8.09 6.13 7.24
C PRO A 33 7.51 7.52 6.93
N ALA A 34 8.38 8.55 6.90
CA ALA A 34 7.98 9.90 6.53
C ALA A 34 7.50 10.01 5.08
N GLN A 35 8.13 9.32 4.13
CA GLN A 35 7.68 9.29 2.74
C GLN A 35 6.34 8.55 2.58
N ALA A 36 6.17 7.44 3.30
CA ALA A 36 4.91 6.69 3.32
C ALA A 36 3.76 7.53 3.91
N ASP A 37 4.02 8.24 5.01
CA ASP A 37 3.05 9.17 5.61
C ASP A 37 2.68 10.31 4.66
N ASN A 38 3.68 10.95 4.03
CA ASN A 38 3.45 12.03 3.07
C ASN A 38 2.62 11.55 1.88
N LEU A 39 2.93 10.36 1.35
CA LEU A 39 2.17 9.75 0.26
C LEU A 39 0.72 9.52 0.67
N LEU A 40 0.48 8.90 1.83
CA LEU A 40 -0.88 8.64 2.28
C LEU A 40 -1.64 9.93 2.58
N ALA A 41 -1.02 10.88 3.28
CA ALA A 41 -1.64 12.16 3.61
C ALA A 41 -2.05 12.93 2.35
N TYR A 42 -1.17 12.95 1.34
CA TYR A 42 -1.48 13.57 0.05
C TYR A 42 -2.65 12.87 -0.62
N GLN A 43 -2.64 11.54 -0.67
CA GLN A 43 -3.68 10.75 -1.34
C GLN A 43 -5.04 10.85 -0.65
N LEU A 44 -5.08 10.86 0.69
CA LEU A 44 -6.30 11.11 1.46
C LEU A 44 -6.93 12.48 1.17
N GLY A 45 -6.14 13.46 0.71
CA GLY A 45 -6.63 14.76 0.26
C GLY A 45 -7.14 14.80 -1.18
N THR A 46 -6.99 13.71 -1.94
CA THR A 46 -7.47 13.64 -3.33
C THR A 46 -8.91 13.09 -3.42
N PRO A 47 -9.66 13.38 -4.51
CA PRO A 47 -11.01 12.85 -4.70
C PRO A 47 -11.08 11.31 -4.73
N HIS A 48 -10.00 10.66 -5.18
CA HIS A 48 -9.91 9.20 -5.26
C HIS A 48 -8.68 8.69 -4.50
N PRO A 49 -8.73 8.60 -3.16
CA PRO A 49 -7.56 8.33 -2.33
C PRO A 49 -6.82 7.04 -2.62
N ARG A 50 -7.49 6.06 -3.23
CA ARG A 50 -6.91 4.74 -3.53
C ARG A 50 -6.09 4.72 -4.81
N TYR A 51 -6.29 5.68 -5.70
CA TYR A 51 -5.66 5.69 -7.01
C TYR A 51 -4.42 6.57 -6.98
N LEU A 52 -3.27 6.00 -7.33
CA LEU A 52 -2.01 6.75 -7.41
C LEU A 52 -2.10 7.82 -8.48
N SER A 53 -2.09 9.09 -8.07
CA SER A 53 -2.11 10.23 -8.99
C SER A 53 -0.69 10.58 -9.49
N GLU A 54 -0.61 11.39 -10.54
CA GLU A 54 0.67 11.79 -11.15
C GLU A 54 1.63 12.43 -10.15
N LYS A 55 1.12 13.19 -9.16
CA LYS A 55 1.96 13.89 -8.17
C LYS A 55 2.44 12.98 -7.04
N ALA A 56 1.85 11.79 -6.88
CA ALA A 56 2.20 10.85 -5.81
C ALA A 56 3.70 10.48 -5.85
N PHE A 57 4.29 10.34 -7.05
CA PHE A 57 5.71 9.98 -7.21
C PHE A 57 6.68 11.13 -6.88
N ILE A 58 6.20 12.38 -6.87
CA ILE A 58 7.00 13.54 -6.41
C ILE A 58 6.97 13.59 -4.89
N VAL A 59 5.77 13.47 -4.31
CA VAL A 59 5.56 13.53 -2.85
C VAL A 59 6.32 12.41 -2.15
N SER A 60 6.40 11.23 -2.76
CA SER A 60 7.19 10.12 -2.24
C SER A 60 8.70 10.23 -2.51
N GLY A 61 9.15 11.25 -3.25
CA GLY A 61 10.57 11.49 -3.54
C GLY A 61 11.17 10.55 -4.59
N ILE A 62 10.36 9.91 -5.44
CA ILE A 62 10.84 9.07 -6.55
C ILE A 62 11.18 9.94 -7.77
N ALA A 63 10.32 10.90 -8.08
CA ALA A 63 10.47 11.81 -9.21
C ALA A 63 10.97 13.17 -8.72
N GLY A 64 12.09 13.64 -9.29
CA GLY A 64 12.61 14.99 -9.00
C GLY A 64 11.90 16.13 -9.73
N SER A 65 10.96 15.83 -10.65
CA SER A 65 10.17 16.83 -11.36
C SER A 65 8.82 16.29 -11.80
N GLU A 66 7.86 17.19 -12.03
CA GLU A 66 6.53 16.84 -12.54
C GLU A 66 6.58 16.11 -13.88
N SER A 67 7.48 16.53 -14.78
CA SER A 67 7.63 15.92 -16.09
C SER A 67 8.01 14.43 -16.02
N VAL A 68 8.90 14.07 -15.09
CA VAL A 68 9.32 12.68 -14.85
C VAL A 68 8.19 11.92 -14.19
N SER A 69 7.51 12.53 -13.22
CA SER A 69 6.37 11.93 -12.52
C SER A 69 5.24 11.52 -13.47
N LYS A 70 4.90 12.41 -14.43
CA LYS A 70 3.93 12.12 -15.50
C LYS A 70 4.35 10.95 -16.39
N LYS A 71 5.64 10.88 -16.74
CA LYS A 71 6.18 9.77 -17.53
C LYS A 71 6.11 8.44 -16.78
N ILE A 72 6.44 8.44 -15.48
CA ILE A 72 6.31 7.26 -14.61
C ILE A 72 4.84 6.81 -14.58
N HIS A 73 3.92 7.72 -14.22
CA HIS A 73 2.50 7.42 -14.14
C HIS A 73 1.97 6.81 -15.45
N LYS A 74 2.26 7.46 -16.59
CA LYS A 74 1.87 6.97 -17.92
C LYS A 74 2.46 5.59 -18.24
N ALA A 75 3.71 5.35 -17.87
CA ALA A 75 4.35 4.07 -18.10
C ALA A 75 3.75 2.96 -17.21
N LEU A 76 3.40 3.25 -15.97
CA LEU A 76 2.73 2.31 -15.08
C LEU A 76 1.32 1.94 -15.57
N LEU A 77 0.54 2.93 -16.04
CA LEU A 77 -0.76 2.70 -16.67
C LEU A 77 -0.63 1.82 -17.93
N LYS A 78 0.32 2.15 -18.81
CA LYS A 78 0.56 1.38 -20.05
C LYS A 78 0.87 -0.09 -19.76
N ASN A 79 1.62 -0.36 -18.69
CA ASN A 79 2.00 -1.71 -18.28
C ASN A 79 0.97 -2.37 -17.34
N ARG A 80 -0.19 -1.75 -17.10
CA ARG A 80 -1.27 -2.25 -16.21
C ARG A 80 -0.81 -2.55 -14.79
N ILE A 81 0.19 -1.81 -14.31
CA ILE A 81 0.69 -1.91 -12.93
C ILE A 81 -0.19 -1.08 -11.99
N ILE A 82 -0.74 0.04 -12.49
CA ILE A 82 -1.71 0.85 -11.77
C ILE A 82 -2.98 1.01 -12.60
N SER A 83 -4.11 1.17 -11.93
CA SER A 83 -5.42 1.41 -12.54
C SER A 83 -5.61 2.91 -12.84
N PRO A 84 -6.27 3.26 -13.95
CA PRO A 84 -6.62 4.66 -14.22
C PRO A 84 -7.62 5.16 -13.17
N ILE A 85 -7.52 6.45 -12.84
CA ILE A 85 -8.51 7.13 -12.01
C ILE A 85 -9.86 7.09 -12.75
N PRO A 86 -10.96 6.62 -12.13
CA PRO A 86 -12.27 6.62 -12.76
C PRO A 86 -12.64 8.07 -13.08
N GLU A 87 -12.90 8.39 -14.35
CA GLU A 87 -13.57 9.64 -14.68
C GLU A 87 -15.06 9.49 -14.33
N ASP A 88 -15.68 10.52 -13.76
CA ASP A 88 -17.03 10.54 -13.16
C ASP A 88 -18.21 10.13 -14.09
N SER A 89 -17.94 9.57 -15.26
CA SER A 89 -18.90 9.35 -16.36
C SER A 89 -19.28 7.90 -16.68
N SER A 90 -18.86 6.89 -15.92
CA SER A 90 -19.34 5.51 -16.17
C SER A 90 -19.67 4.73 -14.90
N SER A 91 -20.95 4.81 -14.51
CA SER A 91 -21.77 3.70 -14.00
C SER A 91 -21.06 2.60 -13.19
N SER A 92 -20.87 2.82 -11.89
CA SER A 92 -21.07 1.84 -10.81
C SER A 92 -20.39 2.34 -9.53
N SER A 93 -21.11 3.13 -8.74
CA SER A 93 -20.68 3.69 -7.45
C SER A 93 -20.35 2.64 -6.37
N GLN A 94 -20.30 1.35 -6.72
CA GLN A 94 -19.93 0.24 -5.83
C GLN A 94 -18.58 -0.41 -6.22
N ALA A 95 -18.06 -0.23 -7.45
CA ALA A 95 -16.84 -0.90 -7.90
C ALA A 95 -15.53 -0.19 -7.47
N ALA A 96 -15.60 1.11 -7.16
CA ALA A 96 -14.44 1.89 -6.73
C ALA A 96 -13.90 1.46 -5.35
N THR A 97 -14.74 0.81 -4.54
CA THR A 97 -14.39 0.38 -3.18
C THR A 97 -13.65 -0.96 -3.15
N GLU A 98 -13.81 -1.81 -4.17
CA GLU A 98 -13.29 -3.19 -4.14
C GLU A 98 -12.12 -3.46 -5.09
N THR A 99 -11.78 -2.50 -5.95
CA THR A 99 -10.75 -2.69 -6.96
C THR A 99 -9.36 -2.39 -6.39
N MET A 100 -8.49 -3.40 -6.43
CA MET A 100 -7.05 -3.18 -6.24
C MET A 100 -6.58 -2.21 -7.33
N THR A 101 -6.04 -1.07 -6.90
CA THR A 101 -5.60 -0.01 -7.81
C THR A 101 -4.16 -0.19 -8.26
N VAL A 102 -3.41 -1.04 -7.57
CA VAL A 102 -2.04 -1.43 -7.92
C VAL A 102 -1.98 -2.95 -8.01
N ASN A 103 -1.29 -3.43 -9.03
CA ASN A 103 -1.06 -4.84 -9.29
C ASN A 103 0.45 -5.08 -9.45
N THR A 104 1.11 -5.51 -8.37
CA THR A 104 2.56 -5.72 -8.39
C THR A 104 2.97 -6.94 -9.19
N ALA A 105 2.05 -7.87 -9.49
CA ALA A 105 2.33 -9.00 -10.39
C ALA A 105 2.65 -8.56 -11.83
N GLY A 106 2.27 -7.32 -12.21
CA GLY A 106 2.65 -6.70 -13.47
C GLY A 106 4.12 -6.28 -13.55
N ILE A 107 4.86 -6.29 -12.43
CA ILE A 107 6.28 -5.93 -12.40
C ILE A 107 7.10 -7.13 -12.90
N THR A 108 7.33 -7.16 -14.22
CA THR A 108 8.10 -8.21 -14.90
C THR A 108 9.59 -7.86 -15.00
N LYS A 109 10.42 -8.81 -15.47
CA LYS A 109 11.85 -8.59 -15.75
C LYS A 109 12.11 -7.40 -16.70
N GLY A 110 11.14 -7.01 -17.53
CA GLY A 110 11.22 -5.84 -18.40
C GLY A 110 10.99 -4.50 -17.70
N PHE A 111 10.64 -4.49 -16.41
CA PHE A 111 10.32 -3.26 -15.68
C PHE A 111 11.47 -2.25 -15.69
N VAL A 112 12.71 -2.72 -15.55
CA VAL A 112 13.92 -1.88 -15.58
C VAL A 112 14.04 -1.09 -16.89
N SER A 113 13.76 -1.73 -18.03
CA SER A 113 13.82 -1.06 -19.33
C SER A 113 12.61 -0.15 -19.56
N GLN A 114 11.43 -0.56 -19.08
CA GLN A 114 10.21 0.26 -19.13
C GLN A 114 10.33 1.54 -18.31
N MET A 115 11.10 1.50 -17.22
CA MET A 115 11.37 2.62 -16.32
C MET A 115 12.74 3.28 -16.56
N ALA A 116 13.34 3.12 -17.74
CA ALA A 116 14.68 3.64 -18.04
C ALA A 116 14.79 5.19 -18.00
N MET A 117 13.68 5.91 -17.86
CA MET A 117 13.68 7.37 -17.69
C MET A 117 14.07 7.84 -16.28
N ILE A 118 14.20 6.92 -15.32
CA ILE A 118 14.65 7.20 -13.96
C ILE A 118 15.88 6.36 -13.60
N SER A 119 16.64 6.80 -12.60
CA SER A 119 17.82 6.07 -12.13
C SER A 119 17.42 4.70 -11.56
N VAL A 120 18.32 3.73 -11.63
CA VAL A 120 18.13 2.38 -11.05
C VAL A 120 17.76 2.46 -9.56
N HIS A 121 18.27 3.49 -8.88
CA HIS A 121 17.87 3.80 -7.51
C HIS A 121 16.40 4.14 -7.37
N ALA A 122 15.93 5.11 -8.16
CA ALA A 122 14.52 5.51 -8.18
C ALA A 122 13.60 4.36 -8.67
N GLN A 123 14.07 3.49 -9.56
CA GLN A 123 13.34 2.30 -9.99
C GLN A 123 13.08 1.35 -8.81
N ARG A 124 14.09 1.10 -7.97
CA ARG A 124 13.95 0.27 -6.76
C ARG A 124 12.98 0.89 -5.76
N LYS A 125 13.11 2.18 -5.48
CA LYS A 125 12.16 2.92 -4.63
C LYS A 125 10.73 2.90 -5.18
N LEU A 126 10.58 2.96 -6.50
CA LEU A 126 9.28 2.85 -7.15
C LEU A 126 8.66 1.47 -6.95
N VAL A 127 9.43 0.40 -7.08
CA VAL A 127 8.95 -0.95 -6.76
C VAL A 127 8.52 -1.01 -5.29
N GLY A 128 9.34 -0.54 -4.36
CA GLY A 128 8.99 -0.48 -2.94
C GLY A 128 7.70 0.30 -2.67
N LEU A 129 7.49 1.43 -3.35
CA LEU A 129 6.26 2.21 -3.27
C LEU A 129 5.04 1.43 -3.78
N LEU A 130 5.16 0.74 -4.90
CA LEU A 130 4.06 -0.01 -5.48
C LEU A 130 3.60 -1.16 -4.57
N PHE A 131 4.55 -1.87 -3.96
CA PHE A 131 4.24 -2.90 -2.96
C PHE A 131 3.59 -2.30 -1.72
N PHE A 132 4.16 -1.24 -1.15
CA PHE A 132 3.57 -0.53 -0.02
C PHE A 132 2.12 -0.10 -0.32
N TRP A 133 1.87 0.43 -1.51
CA TRP A 133 0.54 0.91 -1.89
C TRP A 133 -0.45 -0.23 -2.13
N GLU A 134 -0.01 -1.37 -2.66
CA GLU A 134 -0.83 -2.58 -2.81
C GLU A 134 -1.24 -3.14 -1.44
N GLU A 135 -0.32 -3.18 -0.47
CA GLU A 135 -0.64 -3.53 0.91
C GLU A 135 -1.63 -2.54 1.53
N GLU A 136 -1.45 -1.24 1.27
CA GLU A 136 -2.35 -0.20 1.77
C GLU A 136 -3.77 -0.34 1.20
N CYS A 137 -3.89 -0.66 -0.10
CA CYS A 137 -5.18 -0.97 -0.73
C CYS A 137 -5.81 -2.23 -0.13
N THR A 138 -5.00 -3.25 0.17
CA THR A 138 -5.46 -4.47 0.85
C THR A 138 -5.98 -4.17 2.25
N ARG A 139 -5.27 -3.34 3.02
CA ARG A 139 -5.68 -2.89 4.35
C ARG A 139 -7.01 -2.14 4.30
N TRP A 140 -7.17 -1.21 3.35
CA TRP A 140 -8.45 -0.51 3.17
C TRP A 140 -9.58 -1.45 2.80
N LYS A 141 -9.34 -2.44 1.93
CA LYS A 141 -10.34 -3.45 1.58
C LYS A 141 -10.83 -4.25 2.79
N LEU A 142 -9.93 -4.62 3.70
CA LEU A 142 -10.30 -5.31 4.95
C LEU A 142 -11.15 -4.40 5.86
N LEU A 143 -10.80 -3.13 5.95
CA LEU A 143 -11.58 -2.15 6.73
C LEU A 143 -12.95 -1.86 6.11
N ASP A 144 -13.08 -1.84 4.78
CA ASP A 144 -14.39 -1.70 4.13
C ASP A 144 -15.30 -2.90 4.40
N GLN A 145 -14.70 -4.10 4.44
CA GLN A 145 -15.42 -5.32 4.78
C GLN A 145 -15.89 -5.28 6.24
N GLU A 146 -15.01 -4.87 7.17
CA GLU A 146 -15.36 -4.64 8.58
C GLU A 146 -16.48 -3.59 8.72
N GLU A 147 -16.38 -2.44 8.04
CA GLU A 147 -17.43 -1.41 8.03
C GLU A 147 -18.76 -1.95 7.50
N ARG A 148 -18.73 -2.74 6.42
CA ARG A 148 -19.93 -3.34 5.84
C ARG A 148 -20.61 -4.32 6.79
N GLU A 149 -19.85 -5.18 7.44
CA GLU A 149 -20.37 -6.14 8.43
C GLU A 149 -21.00 -5.43 9.63
N ILE A 150 -20.36 -4.36 10.13
CA ILE A 150 -20.91 -3.54 11.23
C ILE A 150 -22.21 -2.85 10.81
N LEU A 151 -22.25 -2.28 9.59
CA LEU A 151 -23.46 -1.64 9.06
C LEU A 151 -24.61 -2.64 8.90
N ASP A 152 -24.34 -3.86 8.46
CA ASP A 152 -25.36 -4.90 8.35
C ASP A 152 -25.84 -5.38 9.73
N ALA A 153 -24.95 -5.46 10.72
CA ALA A 153 -25.31 -5.76 12.11
C ALA A 153 -26.15 -4.64 12.76
N LEU A 154 -25.85 -3.37 12.45
CA LEU A 154 -26.62 -2.20 12.91
C LEU A 154 -28.05 -2.19 12.36
N LYS A 155 -28.24 -2.57 11.09
CA LYS A 155 -29.59 -2.72 10.51
C LYS A 155 -30.44 -3.75 11.24
N GLN A 156 -29.80 -4.75 11.86
CA GLN A 156 -30.48 -5.80 12.63
C GLN A 156 -30.65 -5.43 14.12
N ASN A 157 -29.79 -4.55 14.64
CA ASN A 157 -29.73 -4.16 16.05
C ASN A 157 -29.65 -2.63 16.19
N GLU A 158 -30.70 -1.94 15.73
CA GLU A 158 -30.76 -0.48 15.78
C GLU A 158 -30.60 0.03 17.22
N GLY A 159 -29.75 1.06 17.41
CA GLY A 159 -29.47 1.65 18.73
C GLY A 159 -28.42 0.91 19.57
N ASN A 160 -27.72 -0.08 19.01
CA ASN A 160 -26.59 -0.70 19.69
C ASN A 160 -25.38 0.24 19.69
N MET A 161 -25.15 0.91 20.83
CA MET A 161 -24.06 1.86 21.00
C MET A 161 -22.67 1.27 20.76
N ASP A 162 -22.47 -0.02 21.04
CA ASP A 162 -21.17 -0.67 20.84
C ASP A 162 -20.85 -0.81 19.34
N LEU A 163 -21.87 -1.08 18.52
CA LEU A 163 -21.71 -1.16 17.06
C LEU A 163 -21.48 0.22 16.44
N GLU A 164 -22.12 1.27 16.96
CA GLU A 164 -21.85 2.65 16.51
C GLU A 164 -20.42 3.08 16.85
N CYS A 165 -19.96 2.76 18.06
CA CYS A 165 -18.58 3.00 18.49
C CYS A 165 -17.59 2.23 17.61
N ALA A 166 -17.86 0.95 17.31
CA ALA A 166 -17.05 0.14 16.42
C ALA A 166 -16.99 0.73 14.99
N LEU A 167 -18.12 1.19 14.46
CA LEU A 167 -18.19 1.85 13.15
C LEU A 167 -17.31 3.11 13.11
N GLU A 168 -17.39 3.94 14.14
CA GLU A 168 -16.55 5.14 14.24
C GLU A 168 -15.06 4.77 14.31
N ALA A 169 -14.72 3.74 15.09
CA ALA A 169 -13.34 3.25 15.20
C ALA A 169 -12.79 2.81 13.83
N VAL A 170 -13.56 2.07 13.01
CA VAL A 170 -13.15 1.67 11.65
C VAL A 170 -12.89 2.89 10.77
N ARG A 171 -13.79 3.87 10.80
CA ARG A 171 -13.62 5.12 10.04
C ARG A 171 -12.39 5.91 10.46
N MET A 172 -12.05 5.91 11.76
CA MET A 172 -10.80 6.49 12.24
C MET A 172 -9.59 5.70 11.74
N LYS A 173 -9.63 4.36 11.79
CA LYS A 173 -8.55 3.48 11.29
C LYS A 173 -8.26 3.70 9.80
N MET A 174 -9.26 4.03 8.99
CA MET A 174 -9.05 4.32 7.56
C MET A 174 -8.16 5.56 7.34
N LYS A 175 -8.25 6.55 8.22
CA LYS A 175 -7.56 7.85 8.13
C LYS A 175 -6.21 7.89 8.87
N LEU A 176 -5.85 6.83 9.59
CA LEU A 176 -4.59 6.77 10.33
C LEU A 176 -3.40 6.73 9.37
N LEU A 177 -2.41 7.60 9.63
CA LEU A 177 -1.12 7.58 8.95
C LEU A 177 -0.34 6.31 9.31
N PRO A 178 0.48 5.76 8.40
CA PRO A 178 1.30 4.57 8.65
C PRO A 178 2.09 4.65 9.94
N SER A 179 2.75 5.78 10.22
CA SER A 179 3.54 5.99 11.46
C SER A 179 2.73 5.98 12.75
N LYS A 180 1.42 6.27 12.67
CA LYS A 180 0.52 6.39 13.84
C LYS A 180 -0.29 5.12 14.09
N ARG A 181 -0.19 4.12 13.22
CA ARG A 181 -0.82 2.82 13.45
C ARG A 181 0.01 2.11 14.50
N GLY A 182 -0.61 1.54 15.53
CA GLY A 182 0.09 0.77 16.58
C GLY A 182 0.94 -0.40 16.04
N GLU A 183 0.74 -0.77 14.78
CA GLU A 183 1.58 -1.68 14.00
C GLU A 183 3.01 -1.14 13.77
N ALA A 184 3.19 0.19 13.73
CA ALA A 184 4.49 0.86 13.66
C ALA A 184 5.33 0.69 14.93
N THR A 185 4.74 0.22 16.04
CA THR A 185 5.47 -0.17 17.26
C THR A 185 5.45 -1.67 17.57
N ALA A 186 4.83 -2.50 16.74
CA ALA A 186 5.05 -3.95 16.78
C ALA A 186 6.21 -4.37 15.86
N ASN A 187 6.46 -3.62 14.78
CA ASN A 187 7.51 -3.93 13.80
C ASN A 187 8.75 -3.03 13.86
N ILE A 188 8.78 -1.97 14.67
CA ILE A 188 9.96 -1.08 14.83
C ILE A 188 10.37 -0.85 16.30
N ALA A 189 9.61 -1.32 17.30
CA ALA A 189 10.01 -1.26 18.70
C ALA A 189 9.97 -2.65 19.36
N GLN A 190 11.15 -3.12 19.80
CA GLN A 190 11.39 -4.22 20.75
C GLN A 190 10.45 -5.45 20.69
N GLY A 191 10.83 -6.43 19.87
CA GLY A 191 11.05 -7.79 20.38
C GLY A 191 9.88 -8.60 20.94
N ALA A 192 8.61 -8.33 20.60
CA ALA A 192 7.50 -9.21 20.95
C ALA A 192 6.73 -9.61 19.67
N GLY A 193 6.93 -10.86 19.25
CA GLY A 193 6.21 -11.43 18.12
C GLY A 193 4.75 -11.76 18.49
N HIS A 194 3.85 -11.61 17.53
CA HIS A 194 2.52 -12.18 17.60
C HIS A 194 2.63 -13.72 17.64
N GLU A 195 2.21 -14.34 18.74
CA GLU A 195 1.86 -15.75 18.75
C GLU A 195 0.54 -15.92 17.98
N LEU A 196 0.57 -16.66 16.87
CA LEU A 196 -0.65 -17.16 16.25
C LEU A 196 -1.26 -18.23 17.16
N PRO A 197 -2.60 -18.34 17.25
CA PRO A 197 -3.25 -19.40 18.01
C PRO A 197 -2.75 -20.77 17.55
N SER A 198 -2.18 -21.53 18.48
CA SER A 198 -1.84 -22.94 18.27
C SER A 198 -3.14 -23.71 18.10
N TYR A 199 -3.46 -24.15 16.89
CA TYR A 199 -4.44 -25.22 16.71
C TYR A 199 -3.80 -26.53 17.12
N SER A 200 -4.17 -27.00 18.31
CA SER A 200 -3.91 -28.35 18.78
C SER A 200 -4.54 -29.32 17.79
N ASN A 201 -3.71 -30.08 17.05
CA ASN A 201 -4.20 -31.24 16.32
C ASN A 201 -4.56 -32.32 17.34
N HIS A 202 -5.85 -32.63 17.43
CA HIS A 202 -6.33 -33.87 18.04
C HIS A 202 -6.17 -35.03 17.05
#